data_AF-A0A2D4GVN3-F1
#
_entry.id   AF-A0A2D4GVN3-F1
#
_cell.length_a   1.000
_cell.length_b   1.000
_cell.length_c   1.000
_cell.angle_alpha   90.00
_cell.angle_beta   90.00
_cell.angle_gamma   90.00
#
_symmetry.space_group_name_H-M   'P 1'
#
loop_
_entity.id
_entity.type
_entity.pdbx_description
1 polymer ?
#
loop_
_entity_poly.entity_id
_entity_poly.type
_entity_poly.pdbx_seq_one_letter_code
_entity_poly.pdbx_strand_id
1 'polypeptide(L)'
;FNLKLMDNGGPELDVTSDPRDIQMAETPPEGTKPERRSFRAYAAVLYIDPRMRIFIHGHKVQTKRLSCCLYKPRMYKYTSKRFKTRAEQEVKKAEHMARIVEEKAREAESKARALELRLGGDLTRESRVMLRQAQDLAITIRREADVKKRIREAKQRALKEPKELSFIFGVNIEQRHLDGMFIYNCSRLIKMYEKVGPQ
;
A
#
# COMPACT_ATOMS: atom_id res chain seq x y z
N PHE A 1 -0.76 -10.45 -26.59
CA PHE A 1 -1.31 -10.96 -27.87
C PHE A 1 -2.63 -10.26 -28.14
N ASN A 2 -3.13 -10.27 -29.39
CA ASN A 2 -4.32 -9.50 -29.86
C ASN A 2 -4.28 -8.03 -29.42
N LEU A 3 -3.18 -7.36 -29.75
CA LEU A 3 -2.98 -5.96 -29.41
C LEU A 3 -4.03 -5.09 -30.12
N LYS A 4 -4.39 -3.99 -29.46
CA LYS A 4 -5.26 -2.98 -30.07
C LYS A 4 -4.54 -2.33 -31.24
N LEU A 5 -5.28 -2.15 -32.32
CA LEU A 5 -4.81 -1.52 -33.54
C LEU A 5 -5.43 -0.12 -33.63
N MET A 6 -4.63 0.81 -34.13
CA MET A 6 -5.07 2.14 -34.53
C MET A 6 -5.87 2.05 -35.85
N ASP A 7 -6.45 3.16 -36.28
CA ASP A 7 -7.24 3.24 -37.51
C ASP A 7 -6.41 2.90 -38.77
N ASN A 8 -5.09 3.09 -38.73
CA ASN A 8 -4.16 2.72 -39.80
C ASN A 8 -3.80 1.22 -39.81
N GLY A 9 -4.37 0.42 -38.91
CA GLY A 9 -4.11 -1.02 -38.77
C GLY A 9 -2.82 -1.37 -38.02
N GLY A 10 -2.00 -0.39 -37.62
CA GLY A 10 -0.80 -0.59 -36.81
C GLY A 10 -1.10 -0.71 -35.32
N PRO A 11 -0.25 -1.38 -34.51
CA PRO A 11 -0.44 -1.46 -33.06
C PRO A 11 -0.18 -0.11 -32.37
N GLU A 12 -0.90 0.18 -31.28
CA GLU A 12 -0.69 1.39 -30.46
C GLU A 12 0.74 1.47 -29.86
N LEU A 13 1.38 0.31 -29.67
CA LEU A 13 2.70 0.15 -29.08
C LEU A 13 3.74 -0.11 -30.18
N ASP A 14 4.66 0.83 -30.34
CA ASP A 14 5.81 0.72 -31.24
C ASP A 14 7.02 0.11 -30.50
N VAL A 15 7.43 -1.07 -30.95
CA VAL A 15 8.61 -1.81 -30.46
C VAL A 15 9.72 -1.88 -31.53
N THR A 16 9.53 -1.21 -32.66
CA THR A 16 10.40 -1.29 -33.83
C THR A 16 11.35 -0.11 -33.93
N SER A 17 10.90 1.11 -33.61
CA SER A 17 11.74 2.32 -33.68
C SER A 17 12.92 2.28 -32.70
N ASP A 18 12.71 1.78 -31.48
CA ASP A 18 13.77 1.49 -30.52
C ASP A 18 13.61 0.05 -29.99
N PRO A 19 14.46 -0.89 -30.44
CA PRO A 19 14.39 -2.30 -30.00
C PRO A 19 14.59 -2.50 -28.50
N ARG A 20 15.05 -1.48 -27.77
CA ARG A 20 15.23 -1.50 -26.31
C ARG A 20 14.05 -0.87 -25.60
N ASP A 21 13.04 -0.36 -26.28
CA ASP A 21 11.93 0.37 -25.66
C ASP A 21 10.58 -0.13 -26.15
N ILE A 22 9.52 0.31 -25.47
CA ILE A 22 8.15 0.21 -25.93
C ILE A 22 7.63 1.64 -25.95
N GLN A 23 7.42 2.17 -27.14
CA GLN A 23 7.00 3.55 -27.36
C GLN A 23 5.54 3.63 -27.78
N MET A 24 4.92 4.78 -27.57
CA MET A 24 3.65 5.10 -28.25
C MET A 24 3.94 5.31 -29.73
N ALA A 25 3.12 4.70 -30.60
CA ALA A 25 3.27 4.81 -32.05
C ALA A 25 2.92 6.20 -32.61
N GLU A 26 2.34 7.09 -31.80
CA GLU A 26 2.01 8.46 -32.18
C GLU A 26 3.26 9.36 -32.26
N THR A 27 3.29 10.26 -33.25
CA THR A 27 4.31 11.31 -33.34
C THR A 27 4.16 12.27 -32.17
N PRO A 28 5.17 12.44 -31.31
CA PRO A 28 5.04 13.32 -30.16
C PRO A 28 4.99 14.79 -30.61
N PRO A 29 4.02 15.58 -30.14
CA PRO A 29 4.08 17.02 -30.29
C PRO A 29 5.28 17.60 -29.55
N GLU A 30 5.67 18.83 -29.92
CA GLU A 30 6.78 19.53 -29.27
C GLU A 30 6.52 19.69 -27.76
N GLY A 31 7.54 19.45 -26.94
CA GLY A 31 7.44 19.50 -25.48
C GLY A 31 6.82 18.26 -24.81
N THR A 32 6.52 17.20 -25.56
CA THR A 32 6.07 15.92 -25.01
C THR A 32 7.07 15.36 -24.01
N LYS A 33 6.58 14.99 -22.82
CA LYS A 33 7.41 14.46 -21.75
C LYS A 33 7.87 13.04 -22.08
N PRO A 34 9.14 12.67 -21.80
CA PRO A 34 9.68 11.35 -22.14
C PRO A 34 8.81 10.20 -21.64
N GLU A 35 8.32 10.29 -20.42
CA GLU A 35 7.50 9.29 -19.72
C GLU A 35 6.10 9.11 -20.31
N ARG A 36 5.65 10.01 -21.20
CA ARG A 36 4.38 9.87 -21.92
C ARG A 36 4.52 9.13 -23.24
N ARG A 37 5.74 9.06 -23.79
CA ARG A 37 6.03 8.37 -25.05
C ARG A 37 6.79 7.07 -24.83
N SER A 38 7.76 7.05 -23.92
CA SER A 38 8.68 5.94 -23.68
C SER A 38 8.29 5.20 -22.40
N PHE A 39 7.98 3.91 -22.54
CA PHE A 39 7.73 3.06 -21.38
C PHE A 39 9.01 2.86 -20.55
N ARG A 40 10.19 2.82 -21.18
CA ARG A 40 11.48 2.78 -20.47
C ARG A 40 11.68 3.98 -19.56
N ALA A 41 11.37 5.19 -20.04
CA ALA A 41 11.43 6.41 -19.23
C ALA A 41 10.41 6.36 -18.09
N TYR A 42 9.15 6.00 -18.39
CA TYR A 42 8.08 5.89 -17.41
C TYR A 42 8.40 4.88 -16.30
N ALA A 43 8.84 3.68 -16.69
CA ALA A 43 9.19 2.59 -15.79
C ALA A 43 10.35 2.98 -14.84
N ALA A 44 11.26 3.85 -15.29
CA ALA A 44 12.38 4.30 -14.48
C ALA A 44 11.96 5.13 -13.25
N VAL A 45 10.83 5.82 -13.32
CA VAL A 45 10.30 6.71 -12.26
C VAL A 45 8.99 6.21 -11.67
N LEU A 46 8.55 5.00 -12.05
CA LEU A 46 7.24 4.46 -11.67
C LEU A 46 7.04 4.31 -10.17
N TYR A 47 8.13 3.99 -9.47
CA TYR A 47 8.17 3.79 -8.04
C TYR A 47 9.14 4.77 -7.40
N ILE A 48 8.74 5.37 -6.28
CA ILE A 48 9.60 6.30 -5.53
C ILE A 48 10.83 5.59 -4.96
N ASP A 49 10.66 4.34 -4.53
CA ASP A 49 11.71 3.47 -3.98
C ASP A 49 11.79 2.17 -4.79
N PRO A 50 12.41 2.21 -5.99
CA PRO A 50 12.48 1.05 -6.87
C PRO A 50 13.42 -0.03 -6.29
N ARG A 51 12.90 -1.24 -6.08
CA ARG A 51 13.68 -2.43 -5.68
C ARG A 51 13.69 -3.53 -6.74
N MET A 52 12.57 -3.70 -7.42
CA MET A 52 12.41 -4.68 -8.49
C MET A 52 13.22 -4.23 -9.73
N ARG A 53 14.01 -5.14 -10.29
CA ARG A 53 14.71 -4.90 -11.56
C ARG A 53 13.72 -5.06 -12.71
N ILE A 54 13.63 -4.04 -13.57
CA ILE A 54 12.78 -4.05 -14.75
C ILE A 54 13.66 -4.28 -15.98
N PHE A 55 13.21 -5.13 -16.88
CA PHE A 55 13.86 -5.39 -18.17
C PHE A 55 12.82 -5.20 -19.28
N ILE A 56 13.20 -4.49 -20.34
CA ILE A 56 12.39 -4.31 -21.55
C ILE A 56 13.19 -4.90 -22.70
N HIS A 57 12.60 -5.86 -23.43
CA HIS A 57 13.27 -6.61 -24.50
C HIS A 57 14.66 -7.14 -24.08
N GLY A 58 14.77 -7.71 -22.88
CA GLY A 58 16.03 -8.23 -22.33
C GLY A 58 17.02 -7.18 -21.81
N HIS A 59 16.74 -5.89 -21.98
CA HIS A 59 17.63 -4.80 -21.57
C HIS A 59 17.16 -4.16 -20.27
N LYS A 60 18.04 -4.12 -19.25
CA LYS A 60 17.73 -3.55 -17.94
C LYS A 60 17.33 -2.07 -18.05
N VAL A 61 16.26 -1.70 -17.35
CA VAL A 61 15.84 -0.30 -17.16
C VAL A 61 16.63 0.29 -15.99
N GLN A 62 17.20 1.47 -16.20
CA GLN A 62 17.87 2.21 -15.13
C GLN A 62 16.82 2.96 -14.30
N THR A 63 16.27 2.28 -13.31
CA THR A 63 15.33 2.89 -12.34
C THR A 63 16.02 3.94 -11.49
N LYS A 64 15.34 5.04 -11.20
CA LYS A 64 15.90 6.21 -10.52
C LYS A 64 15.04 6.63 -9.35
N ARG A 65 15.68 7.08 -8.27
CA ARG A 65 15.03 7.85 -7.21
C ARG A 65 15.15 9.32 -7.59
N LEU A 66 14.05 9.97 -7.94
CA LEU A 66 14.07 11.34 -8.47
C LEU A 66 14.77 12.33 -7.53
N SER A 67 14.62 12.18 -6.22
CA SER A 67 15.32 13.01 -5.23
C SER A 67 16.85 12.98 -5.33
N CYS A 68 17.42 11.90 -5.86
CA CYS A 68 18.86 11.74 -6.08
C CYS A 68 19.33 12.30 -7.43
N CYS A 69 18.41 12.71 -8.30
CA CYS A 69 18.70 13.22 -9.64
C CYS A 69 18.57 14.75 -9.72
N LEU A 70 18.33 15.43 -8.60
CA LEU A 70 18.10 16.87 -8.54
C LEU A 70 19.25 17.58 -7.85
N TYR A 71 19.52 18.82 -8.25
CA TYR A 71 20.47 19.70 -7.58
C TYR A 71 19.89 20.26 -6.29
N LYS A 72 20.69 20.22 -5.21
CA LYS A 72 20.35 20.69 -3.85
C LYS A 72 18.95 20.26 -3.37
N PRO A 73 18.66 18.95 -3.29
CA PRO A 73 17.37 18.48 -2.82
C PRO A 73 17.15 18.86 -1.35
N ARG A 74 15.97 19.38 -1.02
CA ARG A 74 15.53 19.76 0.33
C ARG A 74 14.20 19.10 0.67
N MET A 75 14.11 18.57 1.89
CA MET A 75 12.90 17.92 2.41
C MET A 75 12.16 18.84 3.37
N TYR A 76 10.84 18.93 3.19
CA TYR A 76 9.93 19.66 4.05
C TYR A 76 8.86 18.70 4.57
N LYS A 77 8.58 18.78 5.87
CA LYS A 77 7.54 17.97 6.53
C LYS A 77 6.25 18.77 6.59
N TYR A 78 5.17 18.19 6.07
CA TYR A 78 3.83 18.77 6.09
C TYR A 78 2.90 17.94 6.97
N THR A 79 2.46 18.52 8.08
CA THR A 79 1.52 17.88 9.01
C THR A 79 0.14 17.76 8.38
N SER A 80 -0.32 16.53 8.14
CA SER A 80 -1.62 16.28 7.53
C SER A 80 -2.68 15.99 8.58
N LYS A 81 -3.57 16.97 8.83
CA LYS A 81 -4.76 16.77 9.69
C LYS A 81 -5.58 15.57 9.23
N ARG A 82 -5.78 15.43 7.92
CA ARG A 82 -6.54 14.32 7.33
C ARG A 82 -5.90 12.96 7.62
N PHE A 83 -4.57 12.86 7.53
CA PHE A 83 -3.87 11.62 7.84
C PHE A 83 -4.05 11.26 9.33
N LYS A 84 -3.88 12.24 10.22
CA LYS A 84 -4.10 12.05 11.66
C LYS A 84 -5.52 11.56 11.96
N THR A 85 -6.54 12.27 11.51
CA THR A 85 -7.95 11.92 11.78
C THR A 85 -8.32 10.53 11.26
N ARG A 86 -7.84 10.14 10.07
CA ARG A 86 -8.08 8.79 9.53
C ARG A 86 -7.39 7.70 10.35
N ALA A 87 -6.16 7.94 10.80
CA ALA A 87 -5.45 6.99 11.66
C ALA A 87 -6.17 6.81 13.01
N GLU A 88 -6.68 7.89 13.60
CA GLU A 88 -7.47 7.83 14.84
C GLU A 88 -8.77 7.02 14.67
N GLN A 89 -9.49 7.21 13.56
CA GLN A 89 -10.68 6.42 13.25
C GLN A 89 -10.36 4.92 13.12
N GLU A 90 -9.25 4.58 12.47
CA GLU A 90 -8.81 3.19 12.31
C GLU A 90 -8.39 2.52 13.63
N VAL A 91 -7.85 3.30 14.57
CA VAL A 91 -7.58 2.85 15.94
C VAL A 91 -8.88 2.61 16.70
N LYS A 92 -9.81 3.58 16.69
CA LYS A 92 -11.12 3.44 17.37
C LYS A 92 -11.89 2.20 16.90
N LYS A 93 -11.88 1.93 15.59
CA LYS A 93 -12.48 0.70 15.03
C LYS A 93 -11.81 -0.57 15.58
N ALA A 94 -10.48 -0.62 15.61
CA ALA A 94 -9.75 -1.77 16.12
C ALA A 94 -9.95 -1.97 17.64
N GLU A 95 -10.03 -0.88 18.40
CA GLU A 95 -10.35 -0.90 19.83
C GLU A 95 -11.73 -1.48 20.09
N HIS A 96 -12.74 -1.01 19.37
CA HIS A 96 -14.11 -1.51 19.50
C HIS A 96 -14.21 -3.01 19.15
N MET A 97 -13.60 -3.42 18.04
CA MET A 97 -13.57 -4.84 17.63
C MET A 97 -12.84 -5.72 18.65
N ALA A 98 -11.69 -5.28 19.17
CA ALA A 98 -10.97 -6.04 20.18
C ALA A 98 -11.79 -6.17 21.47
N ARG A 99 -12.52 -5.13 21.87
CA ARG A 99 -13.40 -5.16 23.05
C ARG A 99 -14.53 -6.19 22.90
N ILE A 100 -15.23 -6.18 21.76
CA ILE A 100 -16.33 -7.14 21.51
C ILE A 100 -15.82 -8.58 21.53
N VAL A 101 -14.69 -8.87 20.88
CA VAL A 101 -14.16 -10.24 20.83
C VAL A 101 -13.62 -10.68 22.19
N GLU A 102 -13.03 -9.77 22.96
CA GLU A 102 -12.61 -10.04 24.34
C GLU A 102 -13.80 -10.37 25.26
N GLU A 103 -14.89 -9.60 25.17
CA GLU A 103 -16.13 -9.87 25.92
C GLU A 103 -16.70 -11.25 25.55
N LYS A 104 -16.75 -11.58 24.25
CA LYS A 104 -17.17 -12.90 23.77
C LYS A 104 -16.26 -14.04 24.25
N ALA A 105 -14.94 -13.83 24.28
CA ALA A 105 -13.99 -14.81 24.78
C ALA A 105 -14.22 -15.09 26.28
N ARG A 106 -14.39 -14.03 27.08
CA ARG A 106 -14.70 -14.16 28.51
C ARG A 106 -16.03 -14.87 28.75
N GLU A 107 -17.05 -14.57 27.96
CA GLU A 107 -18.35 -15.23 28.04
C GLU A 107 -18.24 -16.74 27.72
N ALA A 108 -17.56 -17.10 26.63
CA ALA A 108 -17.37 -18.49 26.23
C ALA A 108 -16.58 -19.29 27.28
N GLU A 109 -15.52 -18.72 27.84
CA GLU A 109 -14.75 -19.33 28.93
C GLU A 109 -15.57 -19.47 30.22
N SER A 110 -16.38 -18.47 30.55
CA SER A 110 -17.28 -18.54 31.71
C SER A 110 -18.31 -19.66 31.54
N LYS A 111 -18.92 -19.78 30.36
CA LYS A 111 -19.85 -20.85 30.02
C LYS A 111 -19.18 -22.23 30.08
N ALA A 112 -17.95 -22.36 29.56
CA ALA A 112 -17.21 -23.62 29.62
C ALA A 112 -16.93 -24.03 31.08
N ARG A 113 -16.46 -23.10 31.93
CA ARG A 113 -16.21 -23.35 33.37
C ARG A 113 -17.50 -23.68 34.14
N ALA A 114 -18.58 -22.96 33.87
CA ALA A 114 -19.88 -23.22 34.51
C ALA A 114 -20.45 -24.58 34.11
N LEU A 115 -20.30 -24.97 32.83
CA LEU A 115 -20.72 -26.28 32.34
C LEU A 115 -19.90 -27.41 32.97
N GLU A 116 -18.59 -27.23 33.12
CA GLU A 116 -17.71 -28.18 33.81
C GLU A 116 -18.14 -28.41 35.26
N LEU A 117 -18.39 -27.33 36.01
CA LEU A 117 -18.88 -27.40 37.38
C LEU A 117 -20.25 -28.09 37.48
N ARG A 118 -21.17 -27.80 36.56
CA ARG A 118 -22.51 -28.40 36.54
C ARG A 118 -22.49 -29.89 36.23
N LEU A 119 -21.57 -30.33 35.38
CA LEU A 119 -21.45 -31.73 35.00
C LEU A 119 -20.84 -32.59 36.12
N GLY A 120 -20.10 -32.01 37.07
CA GLY A 120 -19.84 -32.63 38.38
C GLY A 120 -19.27 -34.06 38.36
N GLY A 121 -18.58 -34.46 37.29
CA GLY A 121 -18.06 -35.83 37.12
C GLY A 121 -18.95 -36.78 36.30
N ASP A 122 -20.04 -36.31 35.69
CA ASP A 122 -20.87 -37.07 34.76
C ASP A 122 -20.01 -37.68 33.63
N LEU A 123 -19.99 -39.01 33.56
CA LEU A 123 -19.18 -39.80 32.64
C LEU A 123 -19.90 -40.17 31.35
N THR A 124 -21.14 -39.71 31.15
CA THR A 124 -21.88 -39.97 29.91
C THR A 124 -21.13 -39.43 28.69
N ARG A 125 -21.20 -40.18 27.58
CA ARG A 125 -20.52 -39.81 26.33
C ARG A 125 -20.98 -38.45 25.82
N GLU A 126 -22.27 -38.15 25.96
CA GLU A 126 -22.87 -36.89 25.49
C GLU A 126 -22.39 -35.68 26.30
N SER A 127 -22.37 -35.77 27.64
CA SER A 127 -21.86 -34.71 28.52
C SER A 127 -20.38 -34.39 28.25
N ARG A 128 -19.56 -35.40 28.00
CA ARG A 128 -18.14 -35.21 27.63
C ARG A 128 -17.98 -34.51 26.29
N VAL A 129 -18.75 -34.88 25.27
CA VAL A 129 -18.70 -34.24 23.95
C VAL A 129 -19.14 -32.77 24.05
N MET A 130 -20.23 -32.49 24.77
CA MET A 130 -20.70 -31.11 24.97
C MET A 130 -19.69 -30.25 25.72
N LEU A 131 -19.09 -30.77 26.80
CA LEU A 131 -18.06 -30.04 27.54
C LEU A 131 -16.85 -29.74 26.64
N ARG A 132 -16.39 -30.72 25.87
CA ARG A 132 -15.25 -30.56 24.97
C ARG A 132 -15.52 -29.51 23.89
N GLN A 133 -16.70 -29.52 23.28
CA GLN A 133 -17.12 -28.51 22.31
C GLN A 133 -17.10 -27.10 22.92
N ALA A 134 -17.61 -26.93 24.15
CA ALA A 134 -17.60 -25.64 24.83
C ALA A 134 -16.17 -25.16 25.15
N GLN A 135 -15.28 -26.05 25.60
CA GLN A 135 -13.88 -25.76 25.86
C GLN A 135 -13.12 -25.39 24.58
N ASP A 136 -13.27 -26.18 23.51
CA ASP A 136 -12.59 -25.93 22.23
C ASP A 136 -13.08 -24.62 21.58
N LEU A 137 -14.38 -24.30 21.71
CA LEU A 137 -14.93 -23.00 21.29
C LEU A 137 -14.31 -21.85 22.09
N ALA A 138 -14.23 -21.96 23.42
CA ALA A 138 -13.62 -20.94 24.27
C ALA A 138 -12.15 -20.70 23.92
N ILE A 139 -11.38 -21.77 23.69
CA ILE A 139 -9.98 -21.69 23.26
C ILE A 139 -9.85 -20.96 21.92
N THR A 140 -10.75 -21.27 20.97
CA THR A 140 -10.74 -20.65 19.64
C THR A 140 -11.02 -19.15 19.73
N ILE A 141 -12.08 -18.75 20.43
CA ILE A 141 -12.47 -17.34 20.59
C ILE A 141 -11.39 -16.57 21.37
N ARG A 142 -10.75 -17.18 22.38
CA ARG A 142 -9.62 -16.57 23.09
C ARG A 142 -8.44 -16.26 22.16
N ARG A 143 -8.06 -17.21 21.30
CA ARG A 143 -6.99 -16.99 20.29
C ARG A 143 -7.35 -15.84 19.34
N GLU A 144 -8.61 -15.74 18.93
CA GLU A 144 -9.09 -14.64 18.10
C GLU A 144 -9.00 -13.28 18.84
N ALA A 145 -9.39 -13.24 20.12
CA ALA A 145 -9.27 -12.05 20.96
C ALA A 145 -7.82 -11.56 21.05
N ASP A 146 -6.87 -12.48 21.27
CA ASP A 146 -5.44 -12.15 21.34
C ASP A 146 -4.89 -11.62 20.01
N VAL A 147 -5.35 -12.15 18.88
CA VAL A 147 -5.01 -11.61 17.55
C VAL A 147 -5.54 -10.18 17.40
N LYS A 148 -6.80 -9.92 17.76
CA LYS A 148 -7.39 -8.57 17.67
C LYS A 148 -6.74 -7.58 18.63
N LYS A 149 -6.35 -8.04 19.83
CA LYS A 149 -5.58 -7.24 20.80
C LYS A 149 -4.24 -6.81 20.24
N ARG A 150 -3.47 -7.72 19.63
CA ARG A 150 -2.19 -7.40 18.96
C ARG A 150 -2.35 -6.41 17.82
N ILE A 151 -3.39 -6.56 17.00
CA ILE A 151 -3.70 -5.61 15.91
C ILE A 151 -4.00 -4.21 16.47
N ARG A 152 -4.82 -4.12 17.52
CA ARG A 152 -5.13 -2.85 18.19
C ARG A 152 -3.86 -2.17 18.71
N GLU A 153 -3.02 -2.91 19.42
CA GLU A 153 -1.76 -2.38 19.99
C GLU A 153 -0.77 -1.94 18.90
N ALA A 154 -0.70 -2.67 17.78
CA ALA A 154 0.09 -2.25 16.62
C ALA A 154 -0.42 -0.94 16.02
N LYS A 155 -1.74 -0.80 15.82
CA LYS A 155 -2.34 0.45 15.31
C LYS A 155 -2.15 1.62 16.28
N GLN A 156 -2.27 1.40 17.59
CA GLN A 156 -2.02 2.43 18.61
C GLN A 156 -0.56 2.90 18.61
N ARG A 157 0.40 1.99 18.46
CA ARG A 157 1.82 2.35 18.32
C ARG A 157 2.06 3.16 17.05
N ALA A 158 1.53 2.71 15.91
CA ALA A 158 1.63 3.44 14.64
C ALA A 158 0.95 4.81 14.70
N LEU A 159 -0.10 5.00 15.50
CA LEU A 159 -0.75 6.31 15.66
C LEU A 159 0.19 7.37 16.27
N LYS A 160 1.12 6.96 17.15
CA LYS A 160 2.09 7.86 17.79
C LYS A 160 3.13 8.41 16.82
N GLU A 161 3.34 7.75 15.68
CA GLU A 161 4.25 8.24 14.65
C GLU A 161 3.74 9.56 14.03
N PRO A 162 4.63 10.48 13.61
CA PRO A 162 4.23 11.71 12.94
C PRO A 162 3.37 11.46 11.71
N LYS A 163 2.22 12.13 11.62
CA LYS A 163 1.27 12.01 10.50
C LYS A 163 1.55 13.08 9.45
N GLU A 164 2.73 12.97 8.88
CA GLU A 164 3.33 13.97 8.00
C GLU A 164 3.52 13.44 6.57
N LEU A 165 3.40 14.33 5.60
CA LEU A 165 3.86 14.10 4.23
C LEU A 165 5.25 14.71 4.06
N SER A 166 6.13 14.01 3.35
CA SER A 166 7.47 14.53 3.05
C SER A 166 7.49 15.07 1.63
N PHE A 167 7.68 16.38 1.48
CA PHE A 167 7.87 17.01 0.18
C PHE A 167 9.35 17.20 -0.07
N ILE A 168 9.85 16.72 -1.20
CA ILE A 168 11.25 16.85 -1.59
C ILE A 168 11.30 17.71 -2.85
N PHE A 169 11.98 18.85 -2.75
CA PHE A 169 12.19 19.77 -3.87
C PHE A 169 13.66 19.85 -4.21
N GLY A 170 13.98 19.92 -5.49
CA GLY A 170 15.33 20.17 -5.99
C GLY A 170 15.25 20.71 -7.41
N VAL A 171 16.36 21.21 -7.93
CA VAL A 171 16.41 21.82 -9.26
C VAL A 171 16.87 20.78 -10.28
N ASN A 172 16.06 20.54 -11.32
CA ASN A 172 16.47 19.70 -12.45
C ASN A 172 17.38 20.51 -13.39
N ILE A 173 18.67 20.56 -13.08
CA ILE A 173 19.63 21.37 -13.84
C ILE A 173 19.95 20.78 -15.21
N GLU A 174 19.86 19.46 -15.36
CA GLU A 174 20.09 18.74 -16.62
C GLU A 174 18.97 19.02 -17.63
N GLN A 175 17.71 19.01 -17.16
CA GLN A 175 16.53 19.16 -18.02
C GLN A 175 15.51 20.11 -17.36
N ARG A 176 15.79 21.41 -17.41
CA ARG A 176 14.99 22.45 -16.71
C ARG A 176 13.52 22.51 -17.14
N HIS A 177 13.20 22.12 -18.37
CA HIS A 177 11.83 22.06 -18.92
C HIS A 177 11.04 20.82 -18.46
N LEU A 178 11.70 19.89 -17.76
CA LEU A 178 11.12 18.70 -17.14
C LEU A 178 11.01 18.92 -15.64
N ASP A 179 10.13 19.86 -15.27
CA ASP A 179 9.88 20.32 -13.91
C ASP A 179 8.39 20.24 -13.56
N GLY A 180 8.09 20.32 -12.27
CA GLY A 180 6.76 20.10 -11.70
C GLY A 180 6.77 18.96 -10.68
N MET A 181 5.61 18.70 -10.08
CA MET A 181 5.47 17.72 -9.01
C MET A 181 5.27 16.31 -9.53
N PHE A 182 5.97 15.38 -8.87
CA PHE A 182 5.76 13.94 -8.98
C PHE A 182 5.09 13.46 -7.70
N ILE A 183 3.82 13.06 -7.81
CA ILE A 183 2.98 12.68 -6.68
C ILE A 183 2.86 11.17 -6.68
N TYR A 184 3.34 10.55 -5.60
CA TYR A 184 3.27 9.11 -5.38
C TYR A 184 2.21 8.76 -4.34
N ASN A 185 1.51 7.65 -4.54
CA ASN A 185 0.60 7.05 -3.58
C ASN A 185 1.03 5.61 -3.33
N CYS A 186 1.28 5.25 -2.07
CA CYS A 186 1.81 3.93 -1.70
C CYS A 186 2.99 3.53 -2.58
N SER A 187 3.96 4.44 -2.70
CA SER A 187 5.17 4.32 -3.51
C SER A 187 4.99 4.29 -5.04
N ARG A 188 3.76 4.28 -5.57
CA ARG A 188 3.46 4.28 -7.01
C ARG A 188 3.18 5.69 -7.52
N LEU A 189 3.80 6.08 -8.63
CA LEU A 189 3.58 7.37 -9.28
C LEU A 189 2.12 7.51 -9.71
N ILE A 190 1.46 8.63 -9.43
CA ILE A 190 0.06 8.90 -9.81
C ILE A 190 -0.03 10.10 -10.76
N LYS A 191 0.69 11.18 -10.43
CA LYS A 191 0.80 12.37 -11.26
C LYS A 191 2.27 12.74 -11.44
N MET A 192 2.61 13.24 -12.61
CA MET A 192 3.96 13.71 -12.96
C MET A 192 3.86 15.06 -13.67
N TYR A 193 4.90 15.88 -13.52
CA TYR A 193 4.98 17.22 -14.13
C TYR A 193 3.80 18.15 -13.75
N GLU A 194 3.20 17.96 -12.58
CA GLU A 194 2.09 18.81 -12.13
C GLU A 194 2.63 20.18 -11.69
N LYS A 195 2.23 21.25 -12.39
CA LYS A 195 2.61 22.62 -12.03
C LYS A 195 1.85 23.07 -10.80
N VAL A 196 2.56 23.64 -9.83
CA VAL A 196 1.97 24.13 -8.58
C VAL A 196 2.64 25.43 -8.12
N GLY A 197 1.86 26.31 -7.48
CA GLY A 197 2.39 27.54 -6.90
C GLY A 197 2.94 28.49 -7.98
N PRO A 198 4.11 29.12 -7.78
CA PRO A 198 4.69 30.10 -8.72
C PRO A 198 5.21 29.57 -10.07
N GLN A 199 4.91 28.31 -10.43
CA GLN A 199 5.45 27.63 -11.62
C GLN A 199 4.65 27.92 -12.90
#